data_AF-A0A6B1F0D6-F1
#
_entry.id   AF-A0A6B1F0D6-F1
#
_cell.length_a   1.000
_cell.length_b   1.000
_cell.length_c   1.000
_cell.angle_alpha   90.00
_cell.angle_beta   90.00
_cell.angle_gamma   90.00
#
_symmetry.space_group_name_H-M   'P 1'
#
loop_
_entity.id
_entity.type
_entity.pdbx_description
1 polymer ?
#
loop_
_entity_poly.entity_id
_entity_poly.type
_entity_poly.pdbx_seq_one_letter_code
_entity_poly.pdbx_strand_id
1 'polypeptide(L)'
;MLLTWLLCKEIPMASLPAQTLFTAEEYITQERKALHKSEYLDGQIFALSGASRVHSLITGDIFNSLYNQLVGSDCEVHSSDMRVRPSPIAYFYPDVVVACGEPRFEDDVYDTLLNPIVIS
;
A
#
# COMPACT_ATOMS: atom_id res chain seq x y z
N MET A 1 50.23 -28.64 23.80
CA MET A 1 50.58 -28.96 22.40
C MET A 1 49.61 -30.04 21.94
N LEU A 2 48.61 -29.85 21.08
CA LEU A 2 48.19 -28.79 20.15
C LEU A 2 46.65 -28.86 20.00
N LEU A 3 45.99 -27.71 19.82
CA LEU A 3 44.66 -27.58 19.18
C LEU A 3 44.79 -28.04 17.70
N THR A 4 43.79 -28.55 16.98
CA THR A 4 42.56 -27.97 16.38
C THR A 4 41.98 -29.13 15.51
N TRP A 5 40.70 -29.35 15.26
CA TRP A 5 39.71 -28.53 14.55
C TRP A 5 38.32 -29.12 14.84
N LEU A 6 37.42 -28.30 15.38
CA LEU A 6 36.00 -28.62 15.47
C LEU A 6 35.42 -28.81 14.06
N LEU A 7 34.54 -29.80 13.95
CA LEU A 7 33.64 -30.04 12.84
C LEU A 7 33.12 -28.73 12.24
N CYS A 8 33.49 -28.47 10.98
CA CYS A 8 32.72 -27.59 10.12
C CYS A 8 31.36 -28.27 9.92
N LYS A 9 30.40 -27.97 10.79
CA LYS A 9 29.02 -28.40 10.64
C LYS A 9 28.52 -27.71 9.38
N GLU A 10 28.23 -28.46 8.33
CA GLU A 10 27.62 -27.95 7.11
C GLU A 10 26.39 -27.12 7.51
N ILE A 11 26.44 -25.81 7.25
CA ILE A 11 25.29 -24.93 7.39
C ILE A 11 24.37 -25.32 6.22
N PRO A 12 23.18 -25.87 6.44
CA PRO A 12 22.27 -26.13 5.34
C PRO A 12 21.97 -24.79 4.66
N MET A 13 22.26 -24.70 3.37
CA MET A 13 21.76 -23.62 2.53
C MET A 13 20.24 -23.78 2.46
N ALA A 14 19.52 -23.12 3.35
CA ALA A 14 18.11 -22.91 3.19
C ALA A 14 17.92 -22.10 1.91
N SER A 15 17.31 -22.71 0.89
CA SER A 15 16.80 -21.98 -0.25
C SER A 15 15.78 -20.96 0.27
N LEU A 16 15.91 -19.71 -0.14
CA LEU A 16 14.85 -18.73 0.07
C LEU A 16 13.54 -19.34 -0.46
N PRO A 17 12.43 -19.27 0.30
CA PRO A 17 11.15 -19.77 -0.19
C PRO A 17 10.84 -19.10 -1.53
N ALA A 18 10.35 -19.89 -2.50
CA ALA A 18 9.88 -19.33 -3.76
C ALA A 18 8.88 -18.23 -3.45
N GLN A 19 9.17 -17.00 -3.89
CA GLN A 19 8.27 -15.88 -3.66
C GLN A 19 6.97 -16.18 -4.40
N THR A 20 5.88 -16.33 -3.65
CA THR A 20 4.56 -16.53 -4.24
C THR A 20 4.15 -15.22 -4.89
N LEU A 21 4.08 -15.20 -6.21
CA LEU A 21 3.60 -14.05 -6.98
C LEU A 21 2.08 -14.14 -7.11
N PHE A 22 1.40 -13.04 -6.85
CA PHE A 22 -0.04 -12.89 -7.03
C PHE A 22 -0.33 -12.14 -8.31
N THR A 23 -1.47 -12.41 -8.94
CA THR A 23 -2.02 -11.50 -9.95
C THR A 23 -2.74 -10.33 -9.25
N ALA A 24 -2.91 -9.22 -9.98
CA ALA A 24 -3.70 -8.07 -9.51
C ALA A 24 -5.14 -8.47 -9.13
N GLU A 25 -5.75 -9.37 -9.90
CA GLU A 25 -7.11 -9.87 -9.68
C GLU A 25 -7.22 -10.75 -8.42
N GLU A 26 -6.22 -11.61 -8.18
CA GLU A 26 -6.15 -12.40 -6.95
C GLU A 26 -5.94 -11.51 -5.72
N TYR A 27 -5.09 -10.48 -5.84
CA TYR A 27 -4.88 -9.50 -4.79
C TYR A 27 -6.18 -8.77 -4.45
N ILE A 28 -6.86 -8.17 -5.43
CA ILE A 28 -8.05 -7.33 -5.16
C ILE A 28 -9.19 -8.15 -4.52
N THR A 29 -9.34 -9.40 -4.96
CA THR A 29 -10.35 -10.32 -4.44
C THR A 29 -10.08 -10.70 -2.98
N GLN A 30 -8.82 -10.87 -2.61
CA GLN A 30 -8.41 -11.17 -1.24
C GLN A 30 -8.47 -9.92 -0.35
N GLU A 31 -7.96 -8.79 -0.84
CA GLU A 31 -7.87 -7.53 -0.11
C GLU A 31 -9.25 -7.05 0.33
N ARG A 32 -10.29 -7.17 -0.52
CA ARG A 32 -11.69 -6.82 -0.17
C ARG A 32 -12.29 -7.67 0.96
N LYS A 33 -11.69 -8.80 1.29
CA LYS A 33 -12.11 -9.70 2.38
C LYS A 33 -11.16 -9.63 3.58
N ALA A 34 -10.06 -8.91 3.46
CA ALA A 34 -9.01 -8.89 4.45
C ALA A 34 -9.41 -8.02 5.66
N LEU A 35 -8.99 -8.45 6.85
CA LEU A 35 -9.12 -7.67 8.08
C LEU A 35 -8.07 -6.57 8.20
N HIS A 36 -6.94 -6.75 7.52
CA HIS A 36 -5.81 -5.83 7.51
C HIS A 36 -5.46 -5.51 6.07
N LYS A 37 -5.12 -4.24 5.84
CA LYS A 37 -4.81 -3.73 4.51
C LYS A 37 -3.38 -4.09 4.10
N SER A 38 -3.20 -4.26 2.81
CA SER A 38 -1.91 -4.52 2.18
C SER A 38 -1.78 -3.78 0.85
N GLU A 39 -0.56 -3.49 0.45
CA GLU A 39 -0.24 -2.91 -0.84
C GLU A 39 0.24 -3.98 -1.81
N TYR A 40 0.06 -3.72 -3.10
CA TYR A 40 0.47 -4.62 -4.17
C TYR A 40 1.38 -3.90 -5.16
N LEU A 41 2.50 -4.52 -5.50
CA LEU A 41 3.39 -4.06 -6.55
C LEU A 41 4.03 -5.23 -7.28
N ASP A 42 3.72 -5.37 -8.57
CA ASP A 42 4.33 -6.34 -9.48
C ASP A 42 4.34 -7.78 -8.93
N GLY A 43 3.18 -8.21 -8.45
CA GLY A 43 2.96 -9.56 -7.92
C GLY A 43 3.34 -9.75 -6.45
N GLN A 44 3.94 -8.75 -5.81
CA GLN A 44 4.29 -8.77 -4.41
C GLN A 44 3.24 -8.06 -3.57
N ILE A 45 2.97 -8.61 -2.38
CA ILE A 45 2.04 -8.03 -1.40
C ILE A 45 2.83 -7.57 -0.17
N PHE A 46 2.60 -6.33 0.25
CA PHE A 46 3.26 -5.70 1.39
C PHE A 46 2.23 -5.38 2.46
N ALA A 47 2.35 -5.98 3.64
CA ALA A 47 1.47 -5.65 4.75
C ALA A 47 1.70 -4.19 5.19
N LEU A 48 0.62 -3.42 5.33
CA LEU A 48 0.73 -2.09 5.90
C LEU A 48 0.99 -2.19 7.41
N SER A 49 1.91 -1.36 7.90
CA SER A 49 2.05 -1.15 9.32
C SER A 49 0.83 -0.38 9.83
N GLY A 50 0.36 -0.73 11.03
CA GLY A 50 -0.71 0.04 11.67
C GLY A 50 -0.29 1.50 11.92
N ALA A 51 -1.26 2.40 11.98
CA ALA A 51 -1.00 3.81 12.24
C ALA A 51 -0.53 4.03 13.69
N SER A 52 0.55 4.80 13.85
CA SER A 52 0.96 5.33 15.16
C SER A 52 0.29 6.67 15.42
N ARG A 53 0.18 7.10 16.69
CA ARG A 53 -0.37 8.43 17.02
C ARG A 53 0.34 9.56 16.27
N VAL A 54 1.66 9.49 16.13
CA VAL A 54 2.44 10.52 15.41
C VAL A 54 2.11 10.51 13.93
N HIS A 55 2.04 9.33 13.32
CA HIS A 55 1.63 9.15 11.93
C HIS A 55 0.21 9.70 11.66
N SER A 56 -0.74 9.41 12.55
CA SER A 56 -2.12 9.93 12.43
C SER A 56 -2.18 11.45 12.52
N LEU A 57 -1.38 12.08 13.39
CA LEU A 57 -1.34 13.55 13.49
C LEU A 57 -0.76 14.20 12.25
N ILE A 58 0.36 13.68 11.74
CA ILE A 58 1.00 14.20 10.53
C ILE A 58 0.06 14.04 9.33
N THR A 59 -0.55 12.87 9.17
CA THR A 59 -1.53 12.60 8.10
C THR A 59 -2.72 13.57 8.19
N GLY A 60 -3.26 13.80 9.39
CA GLY A 60 -4.35 14.74 9.61
C GLY A 60 -3.99 16.19 9.29
N ASP A 61 -2.78 16.62 9.62
CA ASP A 61 -2.30 17.97 9.30
C ASP A 61 -2.14 18.17 7.79
N ILE A 62 -1.59 17.18 7.08
CA ILE A 62 -1.46 17.19 5.61
C ILE A 62 -2.85 17.23 4.96
N PHE A 63 -3.75 16.33 5.40
CA PHE A 63 -5.12 16.28 4.91
C PHE A 63 -5.83 17.63 5.07
N ASN A 64 -5.82 18.20 6.27
CA ASN A 64 -6.48 19.47 6.55
C ASN A 64 -5.89 20.63 5.75
N SER A 65 -4.56 20.66 5.59
CA SER A 65 -3.90 21.70 4.79
C SER A 65 -4.31 21.64 3.32
N LEU A 66 -4.34 20.44 2.73
CA LEU A 66 -4.77 20.25 1.34
C LEU A 66 -6.26 20.55 1.18
N TYR A 67 -7.10 20.00 2.07
CA TYR A 67 -8.54 20.22 2.04
C TYR A 67 -8.90 21.71 2.10
N ASN A 68 -8.30 22.46 3.03
CA ASN A 68 -8.58 23.90 3.16
C ASN A 68 -8.15 24.72 1.94
N GLN A 69 -7.11 24.28 1.21
CA GLN A 69 -6.67 24.95 -0.02
C GLN A 69 -7.54 24.60 -1.22
N LEU A 70 -8.12 23.41 -1.24
CA LEU A 70 -8.87 22.86 -2.37
C LEU A 70 -10.39 22.97 -2.20
N VAL A 71 -10.88 23.37 -1.02
CA VAL A 71 -12.32 23.55 -0.80
C VAL A 71 -12.92 24.54 -1.81
N GLY A 72 -14.00 24.13 -2.48
CA GLY A 72 -14.65 24.92 -3.53
C GLY A 72 -14.00 24.82 -4.92
N SER A 73 -12.93 24.06 -5.07
CA SER A 73 -12.42 23.62 -6.38
C SER A 73 -13.16 22.38 -6.90
N ASP A 74 -12.73 21.84 -8.03
CA ASP A 74 -13.16 20.55 -8.57
C ASP A 74 -12.35 19.36 -8.00
N CYS A 75 -11.64 19.55 -6.89
CA CYS A 75 -10.81 18.53 -6.26
C CYS A 75 -11.40 17.99 -4.96
N GLU A 76 -11.17 16.68 -4.73
CA GLU A 76 -11.48 15.94 -3.52
C GLU A 76 -10.19 15.48 -2.83
N VAL A 77 -10.20 15.48 -1.50
CA VAL A 77 -9.10 14.96 -0.68
C VAL A 77 -9.63 13.75 0.09
N HIS A 78 -8.95 12.61 -0.03
CA HIS A 78 -9.27 11.38 0.68
C HIS A 78 -8.16 11.04 1.68
N SER A 79 -8.55 10.40 2.79
CA SER A 79 -7.64 9.87 3.79
C SER A 79 -7.08 8.51 3.38
N SER A 80 -6.25 7.95 4.26
CA SER A 80 -5.57 6.65 4.12
C SER A 80 -6.43 5.42 3.85
N ASP A 81 -7.76 5.58 3.89
CA ASP A 81 -8.66 4.50 3.58
C ASP A 81 -8.92 4.29 2.08
N MET A 82 -8.64 5.29 1.25
CA MET A 82 -8.84 5.22 -0.20
C MET A 82 -7.70 4.45 -0.87
N ARG A 83 -8.03 3.31 -1.50
CA ARG A 83 -7.07 2.59 -2.34
C ARG A 83 -6.91 3.33 -3.65
N VAL A 84 -5.69 3.37 -4.18
CA VAL A 84 -5.40 3.92 -5.50
C VAL A 84 -4.75 2.86 -6.39
N ARG A 85 -5.04 2.92 -7.68
CA ARG A 85 -4.39 2.09 -8.70
C ARG A 85 -3.73 2.97 -9.77
N PRO A 86 -2.48 3.42 -9.55
CA PRO A 86 -1.79 4.30 -10.50
C PRO A 86 -1.32 3.56 -11.77
N SER A 87 -1.26 2.21 -11.75
CA SER A 87 -0.91 1.40 -12.91
C SER A 87 -1.55 0.00 -12.84
N PRO A 88 -1.58 -0.76 -13.94
CA PRO A 88 -2.15 -2.11 -13.93
C PRO A 88 -1.50 -3.09 -12.93
N ILE A 89 -0.27 -2.81 -12.49
CA ILE A 89 0.55 -3.67 -11.62
C ILE A 89 0.73 -3.11 -10.21
N ALA A 90 -0.02 -2.09 -9.80
CA ALA A 90 0.19 -1.42 -8.52
C ALA A 90 -1.12 -1.01 -7.84
N TYR A 91 -1.26 -1.35 -6.55
CA TYR A 91 -2.31 -0.86 -5.66
C TYR A 91 -1.68 -0.37 -4.36
N PHE A 92 -2.08 0.82 -3.92
CA PHE A 92 -1.53 1.46 -2.72
C PHE A 92 -2.64 2.02 -1.84
N TYR A 93 -2.32 2.21 -0.56
CA TYR A 93 -3.14 2.99 0.39
C TYR A 93 -2.31 4.16 0.91
N PRO A 94 -2.17 5.25 0.12
CA PRO A 94 -1.40 6.43 0.52
C PRO A 94 -2.03 7.11 1.72
N ASP A 95 -1.27 7.86 2.51
CA ASP A 95 -1.77 8.54 3.70
C ASP A 95 -2.82 9.61 3.36
N VAL A 96 -2.59 10.33 2.26
CA VAL A 96 -3.51 11.32 1.69
C VAL A 96 -3.52 11.19 0.18
N VAL A 97 -4.71 11.28 -0.40
CA VAL A 97 -4.93 11.22 -1.85
C VAL A 97 -5.69 12.47 -2.29
N VAL A 98 -5.31 13.06 -3.41
CA VAL A 98 -6.08 14.11 -4.07
C VAL A 98 -6.50 13.66 -5.46
N ALA A 99 -7.78 13.83 -5.78
CA ALA A 99 -8.34 13.64 -7.13
C ALA A 99 -8.99 14.95 -7.57
N CYS A 100 -8.95 15.28 -8.86
CA CYS A 100 -9.66 16.44 -9.40
C CYS A 100 -10.48 16.07 -10.63
N GLY A 101 -11.55 16.82 -10.86
CA GLY A 101 -12.58 16.50 -11.84
C GLY A 101 -13.40 15.29 -11.39
N GLU A 102 -14.04 14.61 -12.35
CA GLU A 102 -14.87 13.44 -12.07
C GLU A 102 -14.00 12.26 -11.57
N PRO A 103 -14.23 11.73 -10.35
CA PRO A 103 -13.53 10.55 -9.86
C PRO A 103 -13.80 9.32 -10.74
N ARG A 104 -12.74 8.58 -11.09
CA ARG A 104 -12.83 7.35 -11.87
C ARG A 104 -12.44 6.18 -10.98
N PHE A 105 -13.33 5.19 -10.88
CA PHE A 105 -13.11 4.01 -10.06
C PHE A 105 -12.92 2.77 -10.91
N GLU A 106 -12.26 1.76 -10.34
CA GLU A 106 -12.02 0.48 -11.01
C GLU A 106 -13.32 -0.27 -11.32
N ASP A 107 -14.30 -0.18 -10.43
CA ASP A 107 -15.60 -0.81 -10.53
C ASP A 107 -16.64 -0.11 -9.62
N ASP A 108 -17.87 -0.62 -9.62
CA ASP A 108 -19.00 -0.07 -8.87
C ASP A 108 -18.93 -0.33 -7.36
N VAL A 109 -17.78 -0.80 -6.84
CA VAL A 109 -17.51 -0.86 -5.39
C VAL A 109 -17.02 0.50 -4.87
N TYR A 110 -16.50 1.35 -5.76
CA TYR A 110 -16.01 2.71 -5.44
C TYR A 110 -14.93 2.74 -4.34
N ASP A 111 -14.15 1.66 -4.21
CA ASP A 111 -13.10 1.51 -3.19
C ASP A 111 -11.68 1.73 -3.73
N THR A 112 -11.54 1.91 -5.06
CA THR A 112 -10.25 2.01 -5.75
C THR A 112 -10.27 3.11 -6.80
N LEU A 113 -9.55 4.20 -6.52
CA LEU A 113 -9.45 5.38 -7.38
C LEU A 113 -8.38 5.20 -8.48
N LEU A 114 -8.72 5.56 -9.71
CA LEU A 114 -7.88 5.41 -10.91
C LEU A 114 -7.23 6.71 -11.39
N ASN A 115 -7.67 7.87 -10.88
CA ASN A 115 -7.18 9.18 -11.29
C ASN A 115 -6.72 10.07 -10.13
N PRO A 116 -5.88 9.59 -9.20
CA PRO A 116 -5.23 10.48 -8.25
C PRO A 116 -4.23 11.40 -8.97
N ILE A 117 -4.14 12.64 -8.51
CA ILE A 117 -3.12 13.61 -8.96
C ILE A 117 -2.00 13.80 -7.93
N VAL A 118 -2.27 13.49 -6.66
CA VAL A 118 -1.31 13.51 -5.56
C VAL A 118 -1.58 12.30 -4.67
N ILE A 119 -0.50 11.63 -4.28
CA ILE A 119 -0.48 10.58 -3.26
C ILE A 119 0.75 10.83 -2.37
N SER A 120 0.63 10.62 -1.05
CA SER A 120 1.72 10.78 -0.08
C SER A 120 1.94 9.54 0.74
#